data_AF-A0A2M6WCY0-F1
#
_entry.id   AF-A0A2M6WCY0-F1
#
_cell.length_a   1.000
_cell.length_b   1.000
_cell.length_c   1.000
_cell.angle_alpha   90.00
_cell.angle_beta   90.00
_cell.angle_gamma   90.00
#
_symmetry.space_group_name_H-M   'P 1'
#
loop_
_entity.id
_entity.type
_entity.pdbx_description
1 polymer ?
#
loop_
_entity_poly.entity_id
_entity_poly.type
_entity_poly.pdbx_seq_one_letter_code
_entity_poly.pdbx_strand_id
1 'polypeptide(L)'
;MLVSIFGFMATIASLTITAFGLPAQVLKNYRRKSCEGIAPSLIYSACISYTLWAAYGWFKHDLFLIIAQTPGCLFVYILLWQLKHYSSQDKLQNPVDY
;
A
#
# COMPACT_ATOMS: atom_id res chain seq x y z
N MET A 1 25.00 -14.75 10.51
CA MET A 1 24.76 -13.87 11.68
C MET A 1 24.39 -12.45 11.24
N LEU A 2 25.25 -11.72 10.51
CA LEU A 2 24.94 -10.34 10.05
C LEU A 2 23.69 -10.23 9.16
N VAL A 3 23.53 -11.12 8.18
CA VAL A 3 22.37 -11.13 7.27
C VAL A 3 21.04 -11.21 8.03
N SER A 4 20.99 -12.05 9.08
CA SER A 4 19.79 -12.21 9.91
C SER A 4 19.47 -10.97 10.74
N ILE A 5 20.50 -10.26 11.24
CA ILE A 5 20.31 -9.03 12.03
C ILE A 5 19.75 -7.92 11.13
N PHE A 6 20.35 -7.69 9.96
CA PHE A 6 19.85 -6.71 9.00
C PHE A 6 18.47 -7.06 8.48
N GLY A 7 18.20 -8.35 8.22
CA GLY A 7 16.87 -8.83 7.83
C GLY A 7 15.81 -8.53 8.89
N PHE A 8 16.12 -8.77 10.17
CA PHE A 8 15.20 -8.48 11.27
C PHE A 8 14.91 -6.98 11.41
N MET A 9 15.95 -6.13 11.34
CA MET A 9 15.79 -4.67 11.40
C MET A 9 14.96 -4.14 10.22
N ALA A 10 15.23 -4.62 9.00
CA ALA A 10 14.47 -4.24 7.82
C ALA A 10 13.01 -4.68 7.90
N THR A 11 12.76 -5.86 8.47
CA THR A 11 11.40 -6.39 8.70
C THR A 11 10.64 -5.52 9.69
N ILE A 12 11.24 -5.17 10.83
CA ILE A 12 10.61 -4.30 11.85
C ILE A 12 10.31 -2.92 11.26
N ALA A 13 11.26 -2.33 10.54
CA ALA A 13 11.07 -1.03 9.91
C ALA A 13 9.91 -1.07 8.89
N SER A 14 9.90 -2.09 8.02
CA SER A 14 8.85 -2.28 7.02
C SER A 14 7.49 -2.52 7.65
N LEU A 15 7.43 -3.35 8.71
CA LEU A 15 6.20 -3.61 9.47
C LEU A 15 5.68 -2.33 10.14
N THR A 16 6.56 -1.46 10.63
CA THR A 16 6.13 -0.19 11.24
C THR A 16 5.45 0.70 10.20
N ILE A 17 6.04 0.82 9.01
CA ILE A 17 5.47 1.62 7.92
C ILE A 17 4.13 1.01 7.44
N THR A 18 4.09 -0.31 7.26
CA THR A 18 2.90 -0.99 6.75
C THR A 18 1.78 -1.12 7.78
N ALA A 19 2.10 -1.20 9.08
CA ALA A 19 1.11 -1.30 10.16
C ALA A 19 0.58 0.05 10.65
N PHE A 20 1.35 1.14 10.52
CA PHE A 20 0.92 2.47 10.96
C PHE A 20 0.67 3.43 9.79
N GLY A 21 1.59 3.50 8.82
CA GLY A 21 1.52 4.45 7.71
C GLY A 21 0.34 4.19 6.78
N LEU A 22 0.25 2.98 6.21
CA LEU A 22 -0.83 2.65 5.27
C LEU A 22 -2.22 2.68 5.93
N PRO A 23 -2.43 2.13 7.15
CA PRO A 23 -3.74 2.16 7.78
C PRO A 23 -4.17 3.58 8.17
N ALA A 24 -3.24 4.43 8.61
CA ALA A 24 -3.53 5.85 8.86
C ALA A 24 -4.00 6.55 7.57
N GLN A 25 -3.41 6.21 6.42
CA GLN A 25 -3.82 6.75 5.13
C GLN A 25 -5.20 6.23 4.68
N VAL A 26 -5.45 4.93 4.83
CA VAL A 26 -6.78 4.31 4.59
C VAL A 26 -7.86 4.98 5.44
N LEU A 27 -7.57 5.21 6.72
CA LEU A 27 -8.50 5.84 7.65
C LEU A 27 -8.74 7.31 7.32
N LYS A 28 -7.69 8.05 6.93
CA LYS A 28 -7.78 9.44 6.49
C LYS A 28 -8.67 9.58 5.25
N ASN A 29 -8.47 8.72 4.25
CA ASN A 29 -9.30 8.68 3.04
C ASN A 29 -10.74 8.31 3.37
N TYR A 30 -10.95 7.33 4.26
CA TYR A 30 -12.29 6.91 4.68
C TYR A 30 -13.05 8.04 5.40
N ARG A 31 -12.36 8.80 6.27
CA ARG A 31 -12.95 9.96 6.97
C ARG A 31 -13.26 11.12 6.04
N ARG A 32 -12.39 11.39 5.06
CA ARG A 32 -12.59 12.48 4.09
C ARG A 32 -13.56 12.11 2.97
N LYS A 33 -13.86 10.83 2.77
CA LYS A 33 -14.59 10.30 1.62
C LYS A 33 -14.00 10.75 0.27
N SER A 34 -12.71 11.05 0.27
CA SER A 34 -11.97 11.55 -0.88
C SER A 34 -10.50 11.13 -0.77
N CYS A 35 -9.87 10.87 -1.91
CA CYS A 35 -8.44 10.59 -2.03
C CYS A 35 -7.62 11.85 -2.40
N GLU A 36 -8.17 13.04 -2.16
CA GLU A 36 -7.51 14.31 -2.46
C GLU A 36 -6.18 14.47 -1.72
N GLY A 37 -5.14 14.85 -2.47
CA GLY A 37 -3.75 14.92 -1.99
C GLY A 37 -2.95 13.63 -2.13
N ILE A 38 -3.53 12.55 -2.68
CA ILE A 38 -2.80 11.33 -3.03
C ILE A 38 -2.73 11.21 -4.55
N ALA A 39 -1.51 11.19 -5.10
CA ALA A 39 -1.32 10.96 -6.52
C ALA A 39 -1.75 9.52 -6.89
N PRO A 40 -2.67 9.33 -7.86
CA PRO A 40 -3.07 8.00 -8.33
C PRO A 40 -1.86 7.14 -8.77
N SER A 41 -0.90 7.77 -9.45
CA SER A 41 0.35 7.15 -9.90
C SER A 41 1.15 6.53 -8.75
N LEU A 42 1.13 7.14 -7.56
CA LEU A 42 1.81 6.63 -6.37
C LEU A 42 1.14 5.35 -5.84
N ILE A 43 -0.19 5.29 -5.86
CA ILE A 43 -0.91 4.07 -5.45
C ILE A 43 -0.66 2.94 -6.45
N TYR A 44 -0.70 3.21 -7.76
CA TYR A 44 -0.42 2.20 -8.77
C TYR A 44 1.01 1.67 -8.67
N SER A 45 2.01 2.55 -8.51
CA SER A 45 3.41 2.13 -8.36
C SER A 45 3.64 1.35 -7.07
N ALA A 46 3.01 1.76 -5.96
CA ALA A 46 3.02 1.00 -4.71
C ALA A 46 2.42 -0.39 -4.90
N CYS A 47 1.30 -0.50 -5.62
CA CYS A 47 0.62 -1.78 -5.85
C CYS A 47 1.53 -2.76 -6.59
N ILE A 48 2.19 -2.30 -7.66
CA ILE A 48 3.16 -3.09 -8.43
C ILE A 48 4.34 -3.49 -7.55
N SER A 49 4.91 -2.53 -6.80
CA SER A 49 6.07 -2.76 -5.95
C SER A 49 5.81 -3.80 -4.86
N TYR A 50 4.76 -3.63 -4.06
CA TYR A 50 4.42 -4.57 -2.99
C TYR A 50 4.09 -5.97 -3.54
N THR A 51 3.41 -6.05 -4.69
CA THR A 51 3.10 -7.34 -5.33
C THR A 51 4.37 -8.05 -5.79
N LEU A 52 5.28 -7.34 -6.47
CA LEU A 52 6.54 -7.90 -6.95
C LEU A 52 7.44 -8.36 -5.80
N TRP A 53 7.57 -7.55 -4.75
CA TRP A 53 8.37 -7.91 -3.58
C TRP A 53 7.76 -9.07 -2.79
N ALA A 54 6.45 -9.08 -2.57
CA ALA A 54 5.78 -10.21 -1.92
C ALA A 54 5.97 -11.50 -2.74
N ALA A 55 5.80 -11.44 -4.07
CA ALA A 55 6.05 -12.57 -4.95
C ALA A 55 7.52 -13.03 -4.89
N TYR A 56 8.47 -12.10 -4.94
CA TYR A 56 9.89 -12.39 -4.82
C TYR A 56 10.22 -13.10 -3.50
N GLY A 57 9.67 -12.62 -2.38
CA GLY A 57 9.83 -13.26 -1.07
C GLY A 57 9.32 -14.70 -1.08
N TRP A 58 8.17 -14.94 -1.72
CA TRP A 58 7.58 -16.28 -1.85
C TRP A 58 8.45 -17.20 -2.71
N PHE A 59 8.94 -16.73 -3.86
CA PHE A 59 9.85 -17.50 -4.73
C PHE A 59 11.19 -17.83 -4.07
N LYS A 60 11.73 -16.92 -3.25
CA LYS A 60 12.98 -17.12 -2.51
C LYS A 60 12.81 -17.87 -1.19
N HIS A 61 11.58 -18.18 -0.78
CA HIS A 61 11.25 -18.69 0.56
C HIS A 61 11.84 -17.82 1.70
N ASP A 62 11.93 -16.50 1.49
CA ASP A 62 12.47 -15.57 2.49
C ASP A 62 11.36 -15.05 3.42
N LEU A 63 11.23 -15.70 4.58
CA LEU A 63 10.19 -15.40 5.57
C LEU A 63 10.20 -13.95 6.04
N PHE A 64 11.36 -13.32 6.15
CA PHE A 64 11.47 -11.93 6.59
C PHE A 64 10.75 -10.99 5.62
N LEU A 65 11.03 -11.19 4.33
CA LEU A 65 10.48 -10.37 3.27
C LEU A 65 8.99 -10.63 3.06
N ILE A 66 8.57 -11.89 3.18
CA ILE A 66 7.16 -12.28 3.10
C ILE A 66 6.35 -11.62 4.23
N ILE A 67 6.83 -11.70 5.47
CA ILE A 67 6.13 -11.14 6.63
C ILE A 67 6.08 -9.61 6.53
N ALA A 68 7.15 -8.97 6.07
CA ALA A 68 7.21 -7.52 5.90
C ALA A 68 6.26 -7.00 4.80
N GLN A 69 6.24 -7.66 3.64
CA GLN A 69 5.62 -7.10 2.43
C GLN A 69 4.16 -7.51 2.24
N THR A 70 3.75 -8.71 2.69
CA THR A 70 2.39 -9.23 2.52
C THR A 70 1.32 -8.31 3.16
N PRO A 71 1.49 -7.79 4.39
CA PRO A 71 0.54 -6.85 4.98
C PRO A 71 0.43 -5.55 4.18
N GLY A 72 1.57 -5.02 3.71
CA GLY A 72 1.61 -3.83 2.87
C GLY A 72 0.87 -4.02 1.56
N CYS A 73 1.01 -5.18 0.93
CA CYS A 73 0.26 -5.56 -0.26
C CYS A 73 -1.25 -5.45 -0.02
N LEU A 74 -1.76 -6.04 1.07
CA LEU A 74 -3.19 -5.99 1.43
C LEU A 74 -3.70 -4.55 1.61
N PHE A 75 -2.97 -3.71 2.35
CA PHE A 75 -3.37 -2.32 2.55
C PHE A 75 -3.33 -1.49 1.26
N VAL A 76 -2.36 -1.72 0.38
CA VAL A 76 -2.29 -1.01 -0.91
C VAL A 76 -3.45 -1.42 -1.83
N TYR A 77 -3.88 -2.68 -1.82
CA TYR A 77 -5.10 -3.09 -2.53
C TYR A 77 -6.36 -2.39 -1.99
N ILE A 78 -6.45 -2.21 -0.67
CA ILE A 78 -7.55 -1.43 -0.06
C ILE A 78 -7.49 0.04 -0.52
N LEU A 79 -6.31 0.65 -0.54
CA LEU A 79 -6.12 2.02 -1.04
C LEU A 79 -6.46 2.14 -2.53
N LEU A 80 -6.10 1.16 -3.35
CA LEU A 80 -6.46 1.11 -4.76
C LEU A 80 -7.98 1.04 -4.95
N TRP A 81 -8.66 0.23 -4.13
CA TRP A 81 -10.12 0.15 -4.14
C TRP A 81 -10.76 1.48 -3.74
N GLN A 82 -10.27 2.12 -2.67
CA GLN A 82 -10.73 3.45 -2.25
C GLN A 82 -10.52 4.49 -3.35
N LEU A 83 -9.36 4.49 -4.01
CA LEU A 83 -9.05 5.41 -5.09
C LEU A 83 -10.06 5.28 -6.24
N LYS A 84 -10.37 4.05 -6.67
CA LYS A 84 -11.38 3.80 -7.72
C LYS A 84 -12.77 4.24 -7.28
N HIS A 85 -13.15 3.93 -6.05
CA HIS A 85 -14.48 4.27 -5.53
C HIS A 85 -14.68 5.78 -5.41
N TYR A 86 -13.74 6.49 -4.78
CA TYR A 86 -13.86 7.95 -4.59
C TYR A 86 -13.60 8.74 -5.88
N SER A 87 -12.73 8.27 -6.78
CA SER A 87 -12.59 8.88 -8.11
C SER A 87 -13.87 8.77 -8.94
N SER A 88 -14.63 7.68 -8.79
CA SER A 88 -15.93 7.55 -9.45
C SER A 88 -16.98 8.49 -8.87
N GLN A 89 -16.96 8.73 -7.55
CA GLN A 89 -17.88 9.66 -6.88
C GLN A 89 -17.60 11.11 -7.31
N ASP A 90 -16.32 11.50 -7.39
CA ASP A 90 -15.93 12.84 -7.82
C ASP A 90 -16.37 13.16 -9.26
N LYS A 91 -16.20 12.20 -10.18
CA LYS A 91 -16.67 12.32 -11.57
C LYS A 91 -18.20 12.43 -11.71
N LEU A 92 -18.95 11.81 -10.81
CA LEU A 92 -20.42 11.90 -10.79
C LEU A 92 -20.88 13.27 -10.25
N GLN A 93 -20.10 13.87 -9.36
CA GLN A 93 -20.45 15.12 -8.68
C GLN A 93 -19.97 16.36 -9.44
N ASN A 94 -18.89 16.25 -10.21
CA ASN A 94 -18.42 17.23 -11.20
C ASN A 94 -18.27 16.55 -12.58
N PRO A 95 -19.36 16.35 -13.33
CA PRO A 95 -19.25 15.92 -14.72
C PRO A 95 -18.52 17.02 -15.48
N VAL A 96 -17.32 16.72 -15.97
CA VAL A 96 -16.56 17.63 -16.82
C VAL A 96 -17.34 17.76 -18.12
N ASP A 97 -17.95 18.92 -18.33
CA ASP A 97 -18.69 19.29 -19.54
C ASP A 97 -17.66 19.39 -20.68
N TYR A 98 -17.67 18.41 -21.59
CA TYR A 98 -16.80 18.36 -22.77
C TYR A 98 -17.56 18.87 -23.99
#